data_AF-A0A227IWG2-F1
#
_entry.id   AF-A0A227IWG2-F1
#
_cell.length_a   1.000
_cell.length_b   1.000
_cell.length_c   1.000
_cell.angle_alpha   90.00
_cell.angle_beta   90.00
_cell.angle_gamma   90.00
#
_symmetry.space_group_name_H-M   'P 1'
#
loop_
_entity.id
_entity.type
_entity.pdbx_description
1 polymer ?
#
loop_
_entity_poly.entity_id
_entity_poly.type
_entity_poly.pdbx_seq_one_letter_code
_entity_poly.pdbx_strand_id
1 'polypeptide(L)'
;MVRGTTHLKGEVYKHLDKSLHAKADELVGFVDSAVDRIVPPAEAANDDPLEVTVESFSEWIVDEQQFKGDIPNIAGMEKTNNL
;
A
#
# COMPACT_ATOMS: atom_id res chain seq x y z
N MET A 1 1.31 4.82 9.26
CA MET A 1 2.21 3.80 9.86
C MET A 1 3.54 3.83 9.11
N VAL A 2 4.67 3.56 9.76
CA VAL A 2 5.97 3.39 9.07
C VAL A 2 6.12 1.92 8.69
N ARG A 3 6.51 1.64 7.43
CA ARG A 3 6.68 0.27 6.89
C ARG A 3 5.47 -0.65 7.16
N GLY A 4 4.28 -0.15 6.83
CA GLY A 4 3.01 -0.83 7.10
C GLY A 4 2.88 -2.19 6.41
N THR A 5 3.38 -2.31 5.19
CA THR A 5 3.30 -3.56 4.40
C THR A 5 4.32 -4.59 4.90
N THR A 6 5.49 -4.16 5.38
CA THR A 6 6.42 -5.03 6.11
C THR A 6 5.79 -5.58 7.39
N HIS A 7 5.09 -4.73 8.15
CA HIS A 7 4.34 -5.20 9.32
C HIS A 7 3.27 -6.23 8.91
N LEU A 8 2.51 -5.95 7.85
CA LEU A 8 1.53 -6.88 7.28
C LEU A 8 2.17 -8.21 6.85
N LYS A 9 3.37 -8.20 6.23
CA LYS A 9 4.11 -9.43 5.90
C LYS A 9 4.29 -10.29 7.15
N GLY A 10 4.70 -9.68 8.26
CA GLY A 10 4.84 -10.36 9.54
C GLY A 10 3.53 -11.02 10.00
N GLU A 11 2.41 -10.29 9.97
CA GLU A 11 1.09 -10.83 10.35
C GLU A 11 0.65 -11.97 9.41
N VAL A 12 0.83 -11.83 8.10
CA VAL A 12 0.51 -12.88 7.13
C VAL A 12 1.31 -14.14 7.40
N TYR A 13 2.61 -14.04 7.67
CA TYR A 13 3.49 -15.20 7.88
C TYR A 13 3.20 -15.96 9.18
N LYS A 14 2.49 -15.35 10.14
CA LYS A 14 1.98 -16.06 11.33
C LYS A 14 0.87 -17.06 10.97
N HIS A 15 0.12 -16.78 9.91
CA HIS A 15 -1.03 -17.57 9.49
C HIS A 15 -0.74 -18.40 8.22
N LEU A 16 0.29 -18.04 7.46
CA LEU A 16 0.72 -18.78 6.29
C LEU A 16 1.45 -20.07 6.70
N ASP A 17 1.06 -21.19 6.11
CA ASP A 17 1.76 -22.47 6.30
C ASP A 17 3.25 -22.33 5.98
N LYS A 18 4.10 -22.83 6.89
CA LYS A 18 5.56 -22.73 6.77
C LYS A 18 6.11 -23.36 5.49
N SER A 19 5.45 -24.39 4.96
CA SER A 19 5.82 -25.00 3.68
C SER A 19 5.71 -24.05 2.49
N LEU A 20 4.91 -22.98 2.61
CA LEU A 20 4.70 -21.99 1.55
C LEU A 20 5.62 -20.77 1.68
N HIS A 21 6.33 -20.58 2.80
CA HIS A 21 7.12 -19.37 3.05
C HIS A 21 8.17 -19.12 1.97
N ALA A 22 8.94 -20.14 1.59
CA ALA A 22 9.96 -20.01 0.54
C ALA A 22 9.37 -19.57 -0.80
N LYS A 23 8.20 -20.11 -1.16
CA LYS A 23 7.48 -19.75 -2.38
C LYS A 23 6.91 -18.33 -2.30
N ALA A 24 6.43 -17.92 -1.13
CA ALA A 24 5.94 -16.57 -0.91
C ALA A 24 7.06 -15.52 -0.98
N ASP A 25 8.25 -15.82 -0.43
CA ASP A 25 9.42 -14.93 -0.52
C ASP A 25 9.91 -14.75 -1.98
N GLU A 26 9.73 -15.77 -2.81
CA GLU A 26 10.05 -15.72 -4.24
C GLU A 26 9.00 -14.90 -5.03
N LEU A 27 7.72 -15.15 -4.78
CA LEU A 27 6.63 -14.70 -5.67
C LEU A 27 5.87 -13.46 -5.18
N VAL A 28 5.94 -13.09 -3.90
CA VAL A 28 5.10 -12.04 -3.32
C VAL A 28 5.95 -10.86 -2.83
N GLY A 29 5.66 -9.68 -3.37
CA GLY A 29 6.22 -8.41 -2.92
C GLY A 29 5.31 -7.79 -1.86
N PHE A 30 5.87 -7.51 -0.67
CA PHE A 30 5.22 -6.70 0.36
C PHE A 30 5.84 -5.31 0.31
N VAL A 31 5.29 -4.45 -0.54
CA VAL A 31 5.85 -3.13 -0.87
C VAL A 31 5.38 -2.08 0.12
N ASP A 32 6.30 -1.56 0.92
CA ASP A 32 6.09 -0.42 1.80
C ASP A 32 5.80 0.84 0.97
N SER A 33 4.99 1.73 1.55
CA SER A 33 4.58 2.97 0.91
C SER A 33 4.47 4.13 1.91
N ALA A 34 4.65 5.34 1.40
CA ALA A 34 4.18 6.58 2.01
C ALA A 34 2.97 7.08 1.19
N VAL A 35 1.86 7.39 1.87
CA VAL A 35 0.63 7.89 1.24
C VAL A 35 0.19 9.15 1.99
N ASP A 36 -0.12 10.20 1.25
CA ASP A 36 -0.60 11.47 1.80
C ASP A 36 -1.72 12.05 0.94
N ARG A 37 -2.83 12.39 1.61
CA ARG A 37 -4.00 13.10 1.09
C ARG A 37 -4.92 13.37 2.27
N ILE A 38 -5.31 14.62 2.48
CA ILE A 38 -6.33 14.99 3.46
C ILE A 38 -7.70 14.53 2.96
N VAL A 39 -8.35 13.70 3.77
CA VAL A 39 -9.71 13.20 3.56
C VAL A 39 -10.52 13.51 4.83
N PRO A 40 -11.28 14.61 4.90
CA PRO A 40 -12.13 14.91 6.04
C PRO A 40 -13.20 13.82 6.25
N PRO A 41 -13.71 13.65 7.49
CA PRO A 41 -14.87 12.81 7.72
C PRO A 41 -16.03 13.25 6.81
N ALA A 42 -16.72 12.28 6.20
CA ALA A 42 -17.91 12.58 5.43
C ALA A 42 -18.95 13.25 6.36
N GLU A 43 -19.45 14.42 5.97
CA GLU A 43 -20.59 15.01 6.66
C GLU A 43 -21.80 14.09 6.44
N ALA A 44 -22.52 13.72 7.49
CA ALA A 44 -23.65 12.80 7.48
C ALA A 44 -24.88 13.28 6.66
N ALA A 45 -24.70 14.31 5.82
CA ALA A 45 -25.74 15.02 5.10
C ALA A 45 -25.84 14.61 3.62
N ASN A 46 -24.94 13.78 3.09
CA ASN A 46 -25.03 13.29 1.72
C ASN A 46 -25.84 11.99 1.65
N ASP A 47 -26.79 11.93 0.72
CA ASP A 47 -27.64 10.76 0.46
C ASP A 47 -26.87 9.60 -0.22
N ASP A 48 -25.66 9.87 -0.72
CA ASP A 48 -24.77 8.86 -1.32
C ASP A 48 -23.73 8.35 -0.30
N PRO A 49 -23.83 7.09 0.16
CA PRO A 49 -22.89 6.51 1.12
C PRO A 49 -21.48 6.26 0.55
N LEU A 50 -21.25 6.47 -0.75
CA LEU A 50 -19.95 6.29 -1.40
C LEU A 50 -19.24 7.63 -1.69
N GLU A 51 -19.90 8.76 -1.46
CA GLU A 51 -19.31 10.07 -1.72
C GLU A 51 -18.20 10.39 -0.72
N VAL A 52 -17.08 10.94 -1.24
CA VAL A 52 -15.95 11.39 -0.44
C VAL A 52 -15.41 12.71 -0.95
N THR A 53 -15.20 13.65 -0.04
CA THR A 53 -14.54 14.92 -0.33
C THR A 53 -13.05 14.79 -0.01
N VAL A 54 -12.19 15.23 -0.92
CA VAL A 54 -10.74 15.21 -0.75
C VAL A 54 -10.14 16.52 -1.23
N GLU A 55 -8.94 16.84 -0.75
CA GLU A 55 -8.15 17.92 -1.37
C GLU A 55 -7.59 17.52 -2.74
N SER A 56 -7.11 18.51 -3.50
CA SER A 56 -6.48 18.28 -4.81
C SER A 56 -5.08 17.66 -4.73
N PHE A 57 -4.35 17.90 -3.62
CA PHE A 57 -3.01 17.34 -3.43
C PHE A 57 -3.10 15.83 -3.12
N SER A 58 -2.11 15.09 -3.62
CA SER A 58 -1.88 13.72 -3.18
C SER A 58 -0.48 13.28 -3.50
N GLU A 59 0.05 12.43 -2.63
CA GLU A 59 1.33 11.78 -2.80
C GLU A 59 1.20 10.29 -2.51
N TRP A 60 1.81 9.47 -3.35
CA TRP A 60 1.93 8.04 -3.14
C TRP A 60 3.30 7.58 -3.62
N ILE A 61 4.19 7.29 -2.67
CA ILE A 61 5.55 6.83 -2.94
C ILE A 61 5.68 5.39 -2.48
N VAL A 62 6.30 4.53 -3.31
CA VAL A 62 6.51 3.11 -3.04
C VAL A 62 7.99 2.72 -3.13
N ASP A 63 8.41 1.75 -2.31
CA ASP A 63 9.77 1.20 -2.36
C ASP A 63 9.92 0.25 -3.56
N GLU A 64 10.64 0.70 -4.59
CA GLU A 64 10.79 -0.04 -5.84
C GLU A 64 11.60 -1.33 -5.69
N GLN A 65 12.40 -1.45 -4.62
CA GLN A 65 13.23 -2.64 -4.36
C GLN A 65 12.42 -3.82 -3.84
N GLN A 66 11.18 -3.59 -3.40
CA GLN A 66 10.34 -4.60 -2.75
C GLN A 66 9.33 -5.28 -3.68
N PHE A 67 9.26 -4.82 -4.95
CA PHE A 67 8.41 -5.45 -5.96
C PHE A 67 8.95 -6.81 -6.40
N LYS A 68 8.04 -7.68 -6.85
CA LYS A 68 8.35 -8.93 -7.55
C LYS A 68 7.79 -8.84 -8.97
N GLY A 69 8.64 -9.03 -9.97
CA GLY A 69 8.28 -8.87 -11.38
C GLY A 69 8.27 -7.41 -11.83
N ASP A 70 7.50 -7.13 -12.89
CA ASP A 70 7.41 -5.80 -13.49
C ASP A 70 6.68 -4.83 -12.55
N ILE A 71 7.26 -3.64 -12.36
CA ILE A 71 6.65 -2.59 -11.54
C ILE A 71 5.54 -1.92 -12.36
N PRO A 72 4.29 -1.90 -11.89
CA PRO A 72 3.17 -1.34 -12.65
C PRO A 72 3.34 0.17 -12.85
N ASN A 73 2.89 0.66 -14.00
CA ASN A 73 2.83 2.10 -14.28
C ASN A 73 1.45 2.63 -13.89
N ILE A 74 1.33 3.19 -12.69
CA ILE A 74 0.08 3.72 -12.13
C ILE A 74 0.20 5.24 -12.01
N ALA A 75 -0.77 5.97 -12.57
CA ALA A 75 -0.80 7.42 -12.46
C ALA A 75 -0.86 7.87 -11.00
N GLY A 76 0.05 8.77 -10.61
CA GLY A 76 0.16 9.26 -9.23
C GLY A 76 0.96 8.37 -8.28
N MET A 77 1.45 7.20 -8.73
CA MET A 77 2.37 6.36 -7.95
C MET A 77 3.82 6.67 -8.33
N GLU A 78 4.57 7.18 -7.38
CA GLU A 78 5.99 7.47 -7.50
C GLU A 78 6.83 6.34 -6.90
N LYS A 79 7.99 6.08 -7.50
CA LYS A 79 8.90 5.00 -7.10
C LYS A 79 10.14 5.60 -6.50
N THR A 80 10.60 5.03 -5.40
CA THR A 80 11.86 5.40 -4.76
C THR A 80 12.62 4.15 -4.34
N ASN A 81 13.94 4.24 -4.28
CA ASN A 81 14.80 3.22 -3.67
C ASN A 81 15.27 3.61 -2.26
N ASN A 82 14.73 4.72 -1.73
CA ASN A 82 15.01 5.25 -0.40
C ASN A 82 13.72 5.85 0.17
N LEU A 83 12.77 4.96 0.49
CA LEU A 83 11.47 5.29 1.07
C LEU A 83 11.58 5.62 2.56
#